data_AF-A0A956HPN4-F1
#
_entry.id   AF-A0A956HPN4-F1
#
_cell.length_a   1.000
_cell.length_b   1.000
_cell.length_c   1.000
_cell.angle_alpha   90.00
_cell.angle_beta   90.00
_cell.angle_gamma   90.00
#
_symmetry.space_group_name_H-M   'P 1'
#
loop_
_entity.id
_entity.type
_entity.pdbx_description
1 polymer ?
#
loop_
_entity_poly.entity_id
_entity_poly.type
_entity_poly.pdbx_seq_one_letter_code
_entity_poly.pdbx_strand_id
1 'polypeptide(L)'
;MKNTLRTHLRTLLAVSALAAAGVFACQPGINESSPANRDGQIENAEALEVAIELGAELDKEQLEAVAKHIEQNAAGQVMGARVRVEKTDGAGDTLNVTLVGQNLGDGGGIADSVKAAFPALADANITVGAGQPPELPMAHSDADDPVVAEQEIVEQLQAQGVEGDIQVDVSDEGDGKRRVEVKVTQEQPE
;
A
#
# COMPACT_ATOMS: atom_id res chain seq x y z
N MET A 1 -17.47 77.27 3.67
CA MET A 1 -17.82 77.41 2.23
C MET A 1 -17.16 76.23 1.53
N LYS A 2 -17.96 75.19 1.20
CA LYS A 2 -18.36 74.78 -0.18
C LYS A 2 -17.16 74.28 -1.00
N ASN A 3 -17.08 73.11 -1.65
CA ASN A 3 -17.97 71.99 -2.01
C ASN A 3 -17.02 70.90 -2.61
N THR A 4 -17.15 69.58 -2.34
CA THR A 4 -17.91 68.54 -3.10
C THR A 4 -17.38 68.16 -4.50
N LEU A 5 -17.41 66.84 -4.82
CA LEU A 5 -17.36 66.09 -6.11
C LEU A 5 -16.12 65.16 -6.23
N ARG A 6 -16.14 63.88 -6.64
CA ARG A 6 -17.10 62.88 -7.19
C ARG A 6 -16.30 61.55 -7.19
N THR A 7 -16.75 60.44 -6.60
CA THR A 7 -17.64 59.38 -7.14
C THR A 7 -17.21 58.77 -8.50
N HIS A 8 -17.30 57.44 -8.57
CA HIS A 8 -17.14 56.50 -9.70
C HIS A 8 -15.70 55.97 -9.86
N LEU A 9 -15.44 54.67 -9.86
CA LEU A 9 -16.02 53.72 -10.82
C LEU A 9 -15.90 52.27 -10.28
N ARG A 10 -17.06 51.64 -10.07
CA ARG A 10 -17.19 50.18 -9.98
C ARG A 10 -16.94 49.61 -11.38
N THR A 11 -16.04 48.65 -11.51
CA THR A 11 -15.97 47.81 -12.72
C THR A 11 -16.08 46.36 -12.29
N LEU A 12 -17.34 45.91 -12.30
CA LEU A 12 -17.73 44.52 -12.47
C LEU A 12 -17.20 44.05 -13.82
N LEU A 13 -16.48 42.93 -13.85
CA LEU A 13 -16.33 42.13 -15.05
C LEU A 13 -16.51 40.66 -14.64
N ALA A 14 -17.77 40.24 -14.71
CA ALA A 14 -18.15 38.85 -14.78
C ALA A 14 -17.83 38.35 -16.19
N VAL A 15 -17.01 37.30 -16.29
CA VAL A 15 -16.96 36.47 -17.50
C VAL A 15 -17.22 35.05 -17.04
N SER A 16 -18.47 34.63 -17.22
CA SER A 16 -18.86 33.23 -17.28
C SER A 16 -18.31 32.63 -18.56
N ALA A 17 -17.46 31.61 -18.46
CA ALA A 17 -17.16 30.70 -19.55
C ALA A 17 -17.62 29.30 -19.14
N LEU A 18 -18.76 28.95 -19.72
CA LEU A 18 -19.40 27.66 -19.76
C LEU A 18 -18.56 26.70 -20.62
N ALA A 19 -18.32 25.46 -20.13
CA ALA A 19 -18.36 24.20 -20.87
C ALA A 19 -17.27 23.19 -20.46
N ALA A 20 -17.71 22.08 -19.87
CA ALA A 20 -17.38 20.68 -20.19
C ALA A 20 -17.89 19.82 -19.01
N ALA A 21 -19.08 19.23 -19.10
CA ALA A 21 -19.30 17.88 -19.64
C ALA A 21 -18.42 16.83 -18.94
N GLY A 22 -19.02 16.06 -18.02
CA GLY A 22 -18.37 14.92 -17.37
C GLY A 22 -19.05 14.49 -16.08
N VAL A 23 -20.38 14.29 -16.08
CA VAL A 23 -21.06 13.67 -14.95
C VAL A 23 -20.66 12.20 -14.94
N PHE A 24 -19.80 11.86 -13.97
CA PHE A 24 -19.68 10.60 -13.25
C PHE A 24 -20.11 9.36 -14.04
N ALA A 25 -19.16 8.76 -14.76
CA ALA A 25 -19.16 7.31 -14.82
C ALA A 25 -19.06 6.83 -13.36
N CYS A 26 -20.05 6.08 -12.90
CA CYS A 26 -19.85 5.09 -11.85
C CYS A 26 -18.61 4.28 -12.27
N GLN A 27 -17.45 4.57 -11.70
CA GLN A 27 -16.42 3.55 -11.63
C GLN A 27 -17.01 2.47 -10.73
N PRO A 28 -17.34 1.27 -11.24
CA PRO A 28 -17.39 0.13 -10.35
C PRO A 28 -16.06 0.14 -9.61
N GLY A 29 -16.14 0.19 -8.28
CA GLY A 29 -14.97 0.22 -7.42
C GLY A 29 -14.00 -0.84 -7.90
N ILE A 30 -12.87 -0.39 -8.42
CA ILE A 30 -11.65 -1.19 -8.47
C ILE A 30 -11.18 -1.24 -7.02
N ASN A 31 -11.95 -1.96 -6.21
CA ASN A 31 -11.48 -2.55 -4.98
C ASN A 31 -10.91 -3.91 -5.39
N GLU A 32 -9.84 -3.87 -6.19
CA GLU A 32 -9.05 -5.05 -6.54
C GLU A 32 -7.88 -5.20 -5.56
N SER A 33 -8.17 -4.97 -4.28
CA SER A 33 -7.59 -5.78 -3.21
C SER A 33 -8.37 -7.10 -3.15
N SER A 34 -8.32 -7.89 -4.23
CA SER A 34 -8.87 -9.24 -4.27
C SER A 34 -7.74 -10.25 -4.45
N PRO A 35 -7.43 -11.09 -3.45
CA PRO A 35 -6.37 -12.09 -3.54
C PRO A 35 -6.69 -13.28 -4.48
N ALA A 36 -7.80 -13.26 -5.23
CA ALA A 36 -8.35 -14.41 -5.95
C ALA A 36 -7.81 -14.68 -7.37
N ASN A 37 -6.64 -14.15 -7.76
CA ASN A 37 -6.00 -14.47 -9.05
C ASN A 37 -4.49 -14.73 -8.90
N ARG A 38 -4.08 -15.51 -7.90
CA ARG A 38 -2.65 -15.78 -7.62
C ARG A 38 -2.12 -17.16 -8.04
N ASP A 39 -2.96 -18.09 -8.50
CA ASP A 39 -2.51 -19.45 -8.90
C ASP A 39 -1.78 -19.54 -10.25
N GLY A 40 -1.43 -18.41 -10.89
CA GLY A 40 -0.62 -18.43 -12.12
C GLY A 40 0.15 -17.15 -12.44
N GLN A 41 0.15 -16.14 -11.56
CA GLN A 41 0.81 -14.85 -11.81
C GLN A 41 2.06 -14.61 -10.96
N ILE A 42 2.41 -15.51 -10.03
CA ILE A 42 3.58 -15.34 -9.16
C ILE A 42 4.87 -15.86 -9.84
N GLU A 43 4.78 -16.69 -10.89
CA GLU A 43 5.96 -17.27 -11.54
C GLU A 43 6.96 -16.23 -12.12
N ASN A 44 6.56 -14.97 -12.25
CA ASN A 44 7.44 -13.86 -12.65
C ASN A 44 7.29 -12.61 -11.77
N ALA A 45 6.82 -12.76 -10.52
CA ALA A 45 6.68 -11.62 -9.63
C ALA A 45 8.06 -11.14 -9.16
N GLU A 46 8.32 -9.86 -9.38
CA GLU A 46 9.47 -9.13 -8.84
C GLU A 46 9.11 -8.55 -7.47
N ALA A 47 10.13 -8.37 -6.63
CA ALA A 47 9.97 -7.63 -5.40
C ALA A 47 10.89 -6.41 -5.36
N LEU A 48 10.36 -5.32 -4.85
CA LEU A 48 11.08 -4.07 -4.62
C LEU A 48 10.99 -3.75 -3.12
N GLU A 49 12.13 -3.57 -2.49
CA GLU A 49 12.24 -3.27 -1.07
C GLU A 49 12.63 -1.81 -0.88
N VAL A 50 11.88 -1.14 -0.01
CA VAL A 50 12.11 0.25 0.39
C VAL A 50 12.29 0.26 1.91
N ALA A 51 13.51 0.54 2.36
CA ALA A 51 13.82 0.67 3.79
C ALA A 51 14.06 2.15 4.13
N ILE A 52 13.35 2.62 5.16
CA ILE A 52 13.37 4.01 5.63
C ILE A 52 13.80 4.01 7.09
N GLU A 53 14.97 4.58 7.37
CA GLU A 53 15.41 4.85 8.74
C GLU A 53 14.65 6.07 9.27
N LEU A 54 13.79 5.85 10.26
CA LEU A 54 12.96 6.87 10.85
C LEU A 54 13.76 7.66 11.89
N GLY A 55 13.91 8.97 11.65
CA GLY A 55 14.48 9.91 12.62
C GLY A 55 13.50 10.35 13.71
N ALA A 56 12.22 10.02 13.56
CA ALA A 56 11.14 10.30 14.49
C ALA A 56 10.08 9.19 14.41
N GLU A 57 9.36 8.97 15.51
CA GLU A 57 8.24 8.03 15.54
C GLU A 57 7.11 8.53 14.61
N LEU A 58 6.62 7.65 13.75
CA LEU A 58 5.45 7.88 12.92
C LEU A 58 4.25 7.16 13.53
N ASP A 59 3.10 7.81 13.53
CA ASP A 59 1.85 7.14 13.89
C ASP A 59 1.40 6.16 12.80
N LYS A 60 0.40 5.33 13.13
CA LYS A 60 -0.10 4.29 12.23
C LYS A 60 -0.62 4.90 10.92
N GLU A 61 -1.37 6.01 11.01
CA GLU A 61 -1.93 6.69 9.85
C GLU A 61 -0.84 7.24 8.92
N GLN A 62 0.26 7.74 9.48
CA GLN A 62 1.43 8.20 8.74
C GLN A 62 2.17 7.03 8.07
N LEU A 63 2.38 5.92 8.78
CA LEU A 63 3.00 4.71 8.22
C LEU A 63 2.20 4.18 7.02
N GLU A 64 0.87 4.10 7.16
CA GLU A 64 -0.03 3.68 6.07
C GLU A 64 0.02 4.66 4.89
N ALA A 65 0.05 5.98 5.17
CA ALA A 65 0.16 6.99 4.12
C ALA A 65 1.48 6.88 3.35
N VAL A 66 2.60 6.64 4.03
CA VAL A 66 3.92 6.45 3.41
C VAL A 66 3.93 5.19 2.55
N ALA A 67 3.44 4.06 3.08
CA ALA A 67 3.37 2.80 2.33
C ALA A 67 2.52 2.93 1.06
N LYS A 68 1.34 3.56 1.17
CA LYS A 68 0.45 3.81 0.03
C LYS A 68 1.07 4.74 -1.01
N HIS A 69 1.82 5.75 -0.57
CA HIS A 69 2.53 6.63 -1.48
C HIS A 69 3.62 5.88 -2.24
N ILE A 70 4.38 5.01 -1.56
CA ILE A 70 5.40 4.14 -2.18
C ILE A 70 4.76 3.24 -3.25
N GLU A 71 3.64 2.59 -2.92
CA GLU A 71 2.88 1.76 -3.86
C GLU A 71 2.44 2.55 -5.11
N GLN A 72 1.89 3.75 -4.93
CA GLN A 72 1.42 4.60 -6.03
C GLN A 72 2.52 5.14 -6.94
N ASN A 73 3.76 5.21 -6.43
CA ASN A 73 4.92 5.73 -7.17
C ASN A 73 5.79 4.61 -7.75
N ALA A 74 5.44 3.34 -7.55
CA ALA A 74 6.09 2.24 -8.25
C ALA A 74 5.83 2.34 -9.76
N ALA A 75 6.84 2.04 -10.58
CA ALA A 75 6.72 2.16 -12.03
C ALA A 75 5.84 1.05 -12.65
N GLY A 76 5.72 -0.08 -11.96
CA GLY A 76 5.08 -1.30 -12.44
C GLY A 76 3.68 -1.53 -11.90
N GLN A 77 3.15 -2.71 -12.23
CA GLN A 77 1.90 -3.19 -11.66
C GLN A 77 2.18 -3.81 -10.31
N VAL A 78 1.85 -3.08 -9.24
CA VAL A 78 1.88 -3.63 -7.88
C VAL A 78 0.71 -4.59 -7.69
N MET A 79 1.03 -5.80 -7.23
CA MET A 79 0.07 -6.87 -6.92
C MET A 79 -0.10 -7.07 -5.41
N GLY A 80 0.80 -6.52 -4.61
CA GLY A 80 0.73 -6.53 -3.16
C GLY A 80 1.86 -5.72 -2.53
N ALA A 81 1.65 -5.30 -1.30
CA ALA A 81 2.64 -4.63 -0.48
C ALA A 81 2.67 -5.28 0.92
N ARG A 82 3.85 -5.44 1.48
CA ARG A 82 4.07 -5.81 2.88
C ARG A 82 4.76 -4.65 3.57
N VAL A 83 4.25 -4.27 4.74
CA VAL A 83 4.80 -3.19 5.55
C VAL A 83 5.24 -3.79 6.88
N ARG A 84 6.49 -3.53 7.29
CA ARG A 84 7.06 -3.95 8.56
C ARG A 84 7.79 -2.78 9.20
N VAL A 85 7.59 -2.58 10.49
CA VAL A 85 8.40 -1.66 11.30
C VAL A 85 9.33 -2.49 12.16
N GLU A 86 10.63 -2.32 12.00
CA GLU A 86 11.65 -2.97 12.80
C GLU A 86 12.18 -1.97 13.83
N LYS A 87 11.95 -2.27 15.11
CA LYS A 87 12.50 -1.49 16.23
C LYS A 87 13.86 -2.06 16.59
N THR A 88 14.90 -1.24 16.52
CA THR A 88 16.25 -1.66 16.89
C THR A 88 16.64 -0.98 18.21
N ASP A 89 17.05 -1.75 19.21
CA ASP A 89 17.44 -1.19 20.51
C ASP A 89 18.58 -0.16 20.36
N GLY A 90 18.26 1.11 20.59
CA GLY A 90 19.22 2.22 20.54
C GLY A 90 19.55 2.76 19.15
N ALA A 91 18.94 2.22 18.08
CA ALA A 91 18.93 2.83 16.75
C ALA A 91 17.49 3.23 16.40
N GLY A 92 17.30 4.18 15.47
CA GLY A 92 15.95 4.60 15.06
C GLY A 92 15.12 3.42 14.51
N ASP A 93 13.80 3.55 14.56
CA ASP A 93 12.90 2.58 13.95
C ASP A 93 13.12 2.53 12.42
N THR A 94 13.02 1.35 11.81
CA THR A 94 13.14 1.20 10.35
C THR A 94 11.82 0.74 9.77
N LEU A 95 11.27 1.51 8.83
CA LEU A 95 10.10 1.13 8.05
C LEU A 95 10.56 0.41 6.79
N ASN A 96 10.24 -0.88 6.68
CA ASN A 96 10.48 -1.71 5.51
C ASN A 96 9.17 -1.92 4.75
N VAL A 97 9.13 -1.50 3.49
CA VAL A 97 8.02 -1.71 2.56
C VAL A 97 8.49 -2.59 1.42
N THR A 98 7.94 -3.80 1.34
CA THR A 98 8.19 -4.73 0.24
C THR A 98 7.02 -4.68 -0.73
N LEU A 99 7.23 -4.15 -1.93
CA LEU A 99 6.26 -4.25 -3.02
C LEU A 99 6.50 -5.54 -3.80
N VAL A 100 5.41 -6.18 -4.23
CA VAL A 100 5.43 -7.38 -5.06
C VAL A 100 4.59 -7.10 -6.29
N GLY A 101 5.11 -7.38 -7.48
CA GLY A 101 4.41 -7.04 -8.71
C GLY A 101 5.20 -7.38 -9.97
N GLN A 102 4.83 -6.75 -11.08
CA GLN A 102 5.48 -6.96 -12.37
C GLN A 102 6.01 -5.63 -12.91
N ASN A 103 7.23 -5.65 -13.47
CA ASN A 103 7.89 -4.49 -14.04
C ASN A 103 8.05 -3.35 -13.02
N LEU A 104 8.37 -3.67 -11.76
CA LEU A 104 8.43 -2.67 -10.68
C LEU A 104 9.56 -1.64 -10.92
N GLY A 105 10.52 -1.98 -11.77
CA GLY A 105 11.69 -1.16 -12.06
C GLY A 105 12.73 -1.25 -10.93
N ASP A 106 13.70 -0.34 -10.95
CA ASP A 106 14.71 -0.19 -9.91
C ASP A 106 14.25 0.70 -8.74
N GLY A 107 13.01 1.18 -8.78
CA GLY A 107 12.46 2.12 -7.79
C GLY A 107 13.08 3.52 -7.86
N GLY A 108 13.69 3.89 -8.99
CA GLY A 108 14.24 5.22 -9.22
C GLY A 108 13.22 6.33 -8.94
N GLY A 109 13.57 7.25 -8.04
CA GLY A 109 12.74 8.40 -7.66
C GLY A 109 11.73 8.15 -6.52
N ILE A 110 11.56 6.91 -6.03
CA ILE A 110 10.69 6.63 -4.88
C ILE A 110 11.19 7.39 -3.63
N ALA A 111 12.48 7.33 -3.34
CA ALA A 111 13.08 8.02 -2.20
C ALA A 111 12.82 9.54 -2.24
N ASP A 112 13.05 10.17 -3.39
CA ASP A 112 12.83 11.61 -3.57
C ASP A 112 11.34 11.97 -3.46
N SER A 113 10.46 11.14 -4.02
CA SER A 113 9.00 11.31 -3.95
C SER A 113 8.49 11.22 -2.50
N VAL A 114 8.98 10.25 -1.72
CA VAL A 114 8.65 10.12 -0.29
C VAL A 114 9.11 11.36 0.48
N LYS A 115 10.36 11.80 0.28
CA LYS A 115 10.88 13.01 0.95
C LYS A 115 10.09 14.27 0.61
N ALA A 116 9.64 14.39 -0.63
CA ALA A 116 8.82 15.53 -1.07
C ALA A 116 7.41 15.50 -0.47
N ALA A 117 6.79 14.32 -0.37
CA ALA A 117 5.43 14.15 0.14
C ALA A 117 5.34 14.19 1.67
N PHE A 118 6.38 13.74 2.36
CA PHE A 118 6.42 13.62 3.82
C PHE A 118 7.58 14.44 4.40
N PRO A 119 7.35 15.72 4.75
CA PRO A 119 8.41 16.59 5.30
C PRO A 119 9.09 16.04 6.56
N ALA A 120 8.38 15.23 7.35
CA ALA A 120 8.95 14.54 8.51
C ALA A 120 10.07 13.55 8.16
N LEU A 121 10.11 13.08 6.90
CA LEU A 121 11.09 12.14 6.37
C LEU A 121 12.14 12.81 5.47
N ALA A 122 12.19 14.15 5.38
CA ALA A 122 13.10 14.86 4.49
C ALA A 122 14.58 14.47 4.72
N ASP A 123 14.95 14.30 5.98
CA ASP A 123 16.30 13.92 6.40
C ASP A 123 16.48 12.40 6.59
N ALA A 124 15.44 11.59 6.35
CA ALA A 124 15.51 10.14 6.51
C ALA A 124 16.48 9.50 5.51
N ASN A 125 17.18 8.46 5.94
CA ASN A 125 17.92 7.59 5.03
C ASN A 125 16.95 6.60 4.39
N ILE A 126 16.76 6.71 3.08
CA ILE A 126 15.85 5.84 2.32
C ILE A 126 16.68 5.05 1.33
N THR A 127 16.63 3.73 1.45
CA THR A 127 17.25 2.80 0.51
C THR A 127 16.17 2.09 -0.28
N VAL A 128 16.41 1.95 -1.58
CA VAL A 128 15.50 1.27 -2.51
C VAL A 128 16.33 0.25 -3.27
N GLY A 129 15.85 -0.98 -3.32
CA GLY A 129 16.58 -2.07 -3.96
C GLY A 129 15.69 -3.24 -4.34
N ALA A 130 16.26 -4.18 -5.08
CA ALA A 130 15.60 -5.44 -5.36
C ALA A 130 15.36 -6.19 -4.03
N GLY A 131 14.11 -6.51 -3.76
CA GLY A 131 13.71 -7.33 -2.62
C GLY A 131 13.62 -8.80 -3.01
N GLN A 132 13.46 -9.66 -2.00
CA GLN A 132 13.03 -11.02 -2.22
C GLN A 132 11.50 -11.09 -2.11
N PRO A 133 10.79 -11.64 -3.11
CA PRO A 133 9.35 -11.85 -2.99
C PRO A 133 9.08 -12.66 -1.72
N PRO A 134 8.12 -12.23 -0.87
CA PRO A 134 7.75 -13.00 0.29
C PRO A 134 7.24 -14.36 -0.17
N GLU A 135 7.72 -15.44 0.45
CA GLU A 135 7.09 -16.74 0.30
C GLU A 135 5.66 -16.63 0.81
N LEU A 136 4.70 -16.69 -0.11
CA LEU A 136 3.29 -16.75 0.25
C LEU A 136 3.00 -18.21 0.65
N PRO A 137 2.30 -18.44 1.78
CA PRO A 137 1.83 -19.78 2.10
C PRO A 137 0.93 -20.26 0.96
N MET A 138 1.30 -21.36 0.33
CA MET A 138 0.48 -22.01 -0.68
C MET A 138 -0.32 -23.09 0.02
N ALA A 139 -1.65 -22.95 0.02
CA ALA A 139 -2.53 -24.07 0.28
C ALA A 139 -2.19 -25.16 -0.72
N HIS A 140 -1.95 -26.38 -0.25
CA HIS A 140 -1.68 -27.47 -1.17
C HIS A 140 -2.99 -27.76 -1.93
N SER A 141 -2.91 -27.85 -3.26
CA SER A 141 -4.08 -28.01 -4.16
C SER A 141 -4.91 -29.27 -3.91
N ASP A 142 -4.43 -30.15 -3.01
CA ASP A 142 -5.07 -31.42 -2.67
C ASP A 142 -6.12 -31.28 -1.57
N ALA A 143 -6.22 -30.12 -0.92
CA ALA A 143 -7.28 -29.82 0.03
C ALA A 143 -8.57 -29.43 -0.71
N ASP A 144 -9.42 -30.40 -1.04
CA ASP A 144 -10.75 -30.13 -1.62
C ASP A 144 -11.65 -29.32 -0.65
N ASP A 145 -11.32 -29.28 0.65
CA ASP A 145 -12.09 -28.62 1.70
C ASP A 145 -11.44 -27.28 2.11
N PRO A 146 -12.17 -26.14 2.03
CA PRO A 146 -11.65 -24.83 2.44
C PRO A 146 -11.21 -24.78 3.91
N VAL A 147 -11.84 -25.56 4.80
CA VAL A 147 -11.47 -25.60 6.23
C VAL A 147 -10.10 -26.24 6.42
N VAL A 148 -9.77 -27.25 5.62
CA VAL A 148 -8.46 -27.90 5.65
C VAL A 148 -7.39 -26.96 5.09
N ALA A 149 -7.70 -26.23 4.02
CA ALA A 149 -6.81 -25.23 3.45
C ALA A 149 -6.52 -24.08 4.43
N GLU A 150 -7.53 -23.58 5.15
CA GLU A 150 -7.35 -22.58 6.21
C GLU A 150 -6.34 -23.05 7.25
N GLN A 151 -6.53 -24.27 7.75
CA GLN A 151 -5.68 -24.83 8.79
C GLN A 151 -4.24 -25.03 8.30
N GLU A 152 -4.04 -25.53 7.09
CA GLU A 152 -2.70 -25.66 6.49
C GLU A 152 -1.98 -24.31 6.36
N ILE A 153 -2.70 -23.26 5.95
CA ILE A 153 -2.14 -21.92 5.82
C ILE A 153 -1.76 -21.35 7.20
N VAL A 154 -2.61 -21.55 8.21
CA VAL A 154 -2.30 -21.15 9.60
C VAL A 154 -1.05 -21.87 10.11
N GLU A 155 -0.96 -23.18 9.91
CA GLU A 155 0.19 -23.99 10.34
C GLU A 155 1.48 -23.56 9.63
N GLN A 156 1.42 -23.26 8.33
CA GLN A 156 2.56 -22.73 7.58
C GLN A 156 3.01 -21.36 8.11
N LEU A 157 2.07 -20.45 8.39
CA LEU A 157 2.38 -19.12 8.92
C LEU A 157 3.03 -19.22 10.31
N GLN A 158 2.52 -20.09 11.19
CA GLN A 158 3.13 -20.35 12.49
C GLN A 158 4.52 -20.97 12.37
N ALA A 159 4.73 -21.91 11.44
CA ALA A 159 6.04 -22.50 11.18
C ALA A 159 7.07 -21.49 10.66
N GLN A 160 6.61 -20.43 9.99
CA GLN A 160 7.44 -19.29 9.55
C GLN A 160 7.74 -18.29 10.68
N GLY A 161 7.30 -18.55 11.91
CA GLY A 161 7.50 -17.67 13.05
C GLY A 161 6.58 -16.44 13.05
N VAL A 162 5.45 -16.50 12.33
CA VAL A 162 4.41 -15.46 12.43
C VAL A 162 3.68 -15.67 13.75
N GLU A 163 3.89 -14.74 14.68
CA GLU A 163 3.23 -14.71 15.99
C GLU A 163 2.00 -13.77 15.96
N GLY A 164 0.98 -14.06 16.79
CA GLY A 164 -0.26 -13.27 16.91
C GLY A 164 -1.53 -14.04 16.57
N ASP A 165 -2.67 -13.34 16.60
CA ASP A 165 -3.96 -13.86 16.13
C ASP A 165 -3.98 -13.88 14.59
N ILE A 166 -3.91 -15.08 14.03
CA ILE A 166 -3.94 -15.33 12.58
C ILE A 166 -5.37 -15.72 12.21
N GLN A 167 -6.05 -14.87 11.44
CA GLN A 167 -7.32 -15.17 10.82
C GLN A 167 -7.11 -15.46 9.33
N VAL A 168 -7.48 -16.65 8.89
CA VAL A 168 -7.45 -17.06 7.49
C VAL A 168 -8.88 -17.35 7.06
N ASP A 169 -9.33 -16.71 6.00
CA ASP A 169 -10.64 -16.93 5.38
C ASP A 169 -10.42 -17.50 3.98
N VAL A 170 -10.87 -18.73 3.74
CA VAL A 170 -10.82 -19.38 2.42
C VAL A 170 -12.22 -19.47 1.85
N SER A 171 -12.42 -18.84 0.69
CA SER A 171 -13.70 -18.85 -0.02
C SER A 171 -13.54 -19.35 -1.45
N ASP A 172 -14.40 -20.30 -1.83
CA ASP A 172 -14.49 -20.77 -3.22
C ASP A 172 -15.39 -19.80 -4.00
N GLU A 173 -14.78 -19.02 -4.89
CA GLU A 173 -15.52 -18.21 -5.86
C GLU A 173 -15.78 -19.14 -7.06
N GLY A 174 -17.05 -19.48 -7.30
CA GLY A 174 -17.45 -20.39 -8.38
C GLY A 174 -16.71 -20.11 -9.71
N ASP A 175 -16.51 -21.17 -10.51
CA ASP A 175 -15.56 -21.29 -11.64
C ASP A 175 -14.22 -21.96 -11.29
N GLY A 176 -14.16 -22.69 -10.17
CA GLY A 176 -12.96 -23.44 -9.75
C GLY A 176 -11.84 -22.54 -9.23
N LYS A 177 -12.17 -21.33 -8.77
CA LYS A 177 -11.23 -20.38 -8.20
C LYS A 177 -11.36 -20.36 -6.68
N ARG A 178 -10.23 -20.29 -6.00
CA ARG A 178 -10.18 -20.17 -4.54
C ARG A 178 -9.55 -18.84 -4.15
N ARG A 179 -10.21 -18.14 -3.23
CA ARG A 179 -9.75 -16.89 -2.62
C ARG A 179 -9.29 -17.18 -1.20
N VAL A 180 -8.08 -16.74 -0.87
CA VAL A 180 -7.52 -16.83 0.48
C VAL A 180 -7.23 -15.43 0.99
N GLU A 181 -7.85 -15.06 2.10
CA GLU A 181 -7.59 -13.81 2.81
C GLU A 181 -6.89 -14.13 4.14
N VAL A 182 -5.72 -13.52 4.37
CA VAL A 182 -4.93 -13.74 5.60
C VAL A 182 -4.81 -12.41 6.32
N LYS A 183 -5.26 -12.36 7.56
CA LYS A 183 -5.15 -11.22 8.47
C LYS A 183 -4.39 -11.64 9.72
N VAL A 184 -3.29 -10.95 10.01
CA VAL A 184 -2.47 -11.19 11.20
C VAL A 184 -2.58 -9.99 12.13
N THR A 185 -3.00 -10.22 13.37
CA THR A 185 -3.04 -9.20 14.42
C THR A 185 -2.02 -9.56 15.50
N GLN A 186 -0.97 -8.75 15.64
CA GLN A 186 -0.01 -8.90 16.74
C GLN A 186 -0.48 -8.08 17.94
N GLU A 187 -0.84 -8.75 19.04
CA GLU A 187 -0.95 -8.08 20.33
C GLU A 187 0.47 -7.77 20.81
N GLN A 188 0.80 -6.49 21.00
CA GLN A 188 2.06 -6.10 21.62
C GLN A 188 2.11 -6.64 23.06
N PRO A 189 3.18 -7.32 23.48
CA PRO A 189 3.39 -7.60 24.89
C PRO A 189 3.61 -6.27 25.63
N GLU A 190 2.79 -6.03 26.67
CA GLU A 190 2.93 -4.89 27.61
C GLU A 190 4.23 -4.97 28.45
#